data_AF-A0A949IGD8-F1
#
_entry.id   AF-A0A949IGD8-F1
#
_cell.length_a   1.000
_cell.length_b   1.000
_cell.length_c   1.000
_cell.angle_alpha   90.00
_cell.angle_beta   90.00
_cell.angle_gamma   90.00
#
_symmetry.space_group_name_H-M   'P 1'
#
loop_
_entity.id
_entity.type
_entity.pdbx_description
1 polymer ?
#
loop_
_entity_poly.entity_id
_entity_poly.type
_entity_poly.pdbx_seq_one_letter_code
_entity_poly.pdbx_strand_id
1 'polypeptide(L)' 'STCDCYGCLQHTRAYIRHLFAAQEPLSIRLATMHNLKFYLNLMKKIREAIENDFFAEMVEGYKEI' A
#
# COMPACT_ATOMS: atom_id res chain seq x y z
N SER A 1 5.70 -8.23 -5.13
CA SER A 1 4.94 -7.22 -4.36
C SER A 1 5.90 -6.54 -3.41
N THR A 2 5.96 -5.20 -3.41
CA THR A 2 6.91 -4.37 -2.64
C THR A 2 6.40 -3.99 -1.24
N CYS A 3 5.26 -4.55 -0.80
CA CYS A 3 4.64 -4.28 0.50
C CYS A 3 4.93 -5.42 1.48
N ASP A 4 5.34 -5.05 2.69
CA ASP A 4 5.74 -5.89 3.82
C ASP A 4 4.64 -6.00 4.91
N CYS A 5 3.39 -5.62 4.61
CA CYS A 5 2.29 -5.83 5.57
C CYS A 5 1.96 -7.33 5.72
N TYR A 6 1.38 -7.72 6.86
CA TYR A 6 0.97 -9.11 7.14
C TYR A 6 0.13 -9.70 5.99
N GLY A 7 -0.76 -8.92 5.39
CA GLY A 7 -1.61 -9.37 4.29
C GLY A 7 -0.83 -9.72 3.03
N CYS A 8 0.21 -8.95 2.69
CA CYS A 8 1.07 -9.24 1.55
C CYS A 8 2.09 -10.35 1.81
N LEU A 9 2.46 -10.58 3.07
CA LEU A 9 3.40 -11.64 3.46
C LEU A 9 2.72 -13.01 3.58
N GLN A 10 1.47 -13.04 4.05
CA GLN A 10 0.79 -14.29 4.42
C GLN A 10 -0.31 -14.72 3.44
N HIS A 11 -0.76 -13.81 2.56
CA HIS A 11 -1.89 -14.08 1.68
C HIS A 11 -1.62 -13.67 0.24
N THR A 12 -2.24 -14.39 -0.70
CA THR A 12 -2.19 -14.05 -2.11
C THR A 12 -3.32 -13.07 -2.48
N ARG A 13 -3.14 -12.32 -3.57
CA ARG A 13 -4.20 -11.46 -4.12
C ARG A 13 -5.45 -12.26 -4.49
N ALA A 14 -5.29 -13.48 -4.99
CA ALA A 14 -6.39 -14.37 -5.33
C ALA A 14 -7.21 -14.76 -4.09
N TYR A 15 -6.53 -15.08 -2.98
CA TYR A 15 -7.21 -15.40 -1.72
C TYR A 15 -7.99 -14.19 -1.17
N ILE A 16 -7.38 -13.00 -1.15
CA ILE A 16 -8.06 -11.78 -0.70
C ILE A 16 -9.28 -11.48 -1.58
N ARG A 17 -9.17 -11.64 -2.91
CA ARG A 17 -10.30 -11.50 -3.84
C ARG A 17 -11.41 -12.50 -3.54
N HIS A 18 -11.06 -13.75 -3.24
CA HIS A 18 -12.01 -14.77 -2.82
C HIS A 18 -12.75 -14.34 -1.55
N LEU A 19 -12.04 -13.82 -0.53
CA LEU A 19 -12.68 -13.37 0.71
C LEU A 19 -13.68 -12.23 0.47
N PHE A 20 -13.36 -11.31 -0.45
CA PHE A 20 -14.31 -10.28 -0.87
C PHE A 20 -15.55 -10.87 -1.55
N ALA A 21 -15.36 -11.83 -2.46
CA ALA A 21 -16.47 -12.50 -3.13
C ALA A 21 -17.35 -13.31 -2.18
N ALA A 22 -16.74 -13.89 -1.14
CA ALA A 22 -17.42 -14.61 -0.07
C ALA A 22 -18.05 -13.70 1.00
N GLN A 23 -17.89 -12.37 0.91
CA GLN A 23 -18.36 -11.39 1.89
C GLN A 23 -17.81 -11.62 3.31
N GLU A 24 -16.60 -12.15 3.41
CA GLU A 24 -15.94 -12.43 4.68
C GLU A 24 -15.38 -11.15 5.32
N PRO A 25 -15.64 -10.85 6.61
CA PRO A 25 -15.12 -9.65 7.28
C PRO A 25 -13.59 -9.54 7.29
N LEU A 26 -12.90 -10.68 7.18
CA LEU A 26 -11.45 -10.73 7.09
C LEU A 26 -10.92 -9.97 5.86
N SER A 27 -11.68 -9.94 4.76
CA SER A 27 -11.31 -9.19 3.54
C SER A 27 -11.06 -7.70 3.84
N ILE A 28 -11.99 -7.07 4.54
CA ILE A 28 -11.93 -5.66 4.91
C ILE A 28 -10.77 -5.41 5.87
N ARG A 29 -10.55 -6.30 6.84
CA ARG A 29 -9.43 -6.17 7.80
C ARG A 29 -8.08 -6.21 7.07
N LEU A 30 -7.89 -7.18 6.17
CA LEU A 30 -6.64 -7.32 5.40
C LEU A 30 -6.42 -6.13 4.45
N ALA A 31 -7.48 -5.65 3.79
CA ALA A 31 -7.42 -4.50 2.91
C ALA A 31 -7.10 -3.21 3.67
N THR A 32 -7.76 -2.95 4.81
CA THR A 32 -7.48 -1.79 5.65
C THR A 32 -6.03 -1.79 6.13
N MET A 33 -5.53 -2.91 6.63
CA MET A 33 -4.15 -3.03 7.07
C MET A 33 -3.15 -2.80 5.92
N HIS A 34 -3.43 -3.33 4.72
CA HIS A 34 -2.62 -3.08 3.53
C HIS A 34 -2.61 -1.59 3.15
N ASN A 35 -3.79 -0.97 3.10
CA ASN A 35 -3.95 0.43 2.74
C ASN A 35 -3.24 1.34 3.74
N LEU A 36 -3.39 1.11 5.05
CA LEU A 36 -2.70 1.89 6.07
C LEU A 36 -1.17 1.78 5.93
N LYS A 37 -0.64 0.57 5.72
CA LYS A 37 0.81 0.40 5.49
C LYS A 37 1.27 1.13 4.24
N PHE A 38 0.51 1.05 3.15
CA PHE A 38 0.80 1.80 1.92
C PHE A 38 0.85 3.30 2.17
N TYR A 39 -0.19 3.87 2.79
CA TYR A 39 -0.25 5.31 3.08
C TYR A 39 0.88 5.77 4.00
N LEU A 40 1.18 5.01 5.05
CA LEU A 40 2.28 5.34 5.96
C LEU A 40 3.63 5.33 5.24
N ASN A 41 3.87 4.35 4.36
CA ASN A 41 5.08 4.29 3.55
C ASN A 41 5.13 5.43 2.53
N LEU A 42 4.01 5.79 1.89
CA LEU A 42 3.93 6.93 0.97
C LEU A 42 4.26 8.24 1.70
N MET A 43 3.66 8.47 2.87
CA MET A 43 3.93 9.66 3.68
C MET A 43 5.38 9.71 4.17
N LYS A 44 6.00 8.55 4.44
CA LYS A 44 7.43 8.48 4.75
C LYS A 44 8.28 8.97 3.57
N LYS A 45 8.02 8.44 2.36
CA LYS A 45 8.72 8.86 1.14
C LYS A 45 8.53 10.35 0.84
N ILE A 46 7.32 10.89 1.04
CA ILE A 46 7.04 12.32 0.89
C ILE A 46 7.94 13.14 1.82
N ARG A 47 8.02 12.77 3.11
CA ARG A 47 8.89 13.47 4.07
C ARG A 47 10.37 13.41 3.67
N GLU A 48 10.86 12.23 3.29
CA GLU A 48 12.24 12.05 2.83
C GLU A 48 12.54 12.89 1.58
N ALA A 49 11.60 12.98 0.64
CA ALA A 49 11.77 13.77 -0.58
C ALA A 49 11.79 15.28 -0.31
N ILE A 50 11.02 15.75 0.67
CA ILE A 50 11.05 17.15 1.12
C ILE A 50 12.38 17.45 1.83
N GLU A 51 12.84 16.57 2.71
CA GLU A 51 14.10 16.74 3.46
C GLU A 51 15.36 16.77 2.57
N ASN A 52 15.30 16.16 1.39
CA ASN A 52 16.41 16.05 0.45
C ASN A 52 16.19 16.84 -0.85
N ASP A 53 15.24 17.77 -0.87
CA ASP A 53 14.95 18.67 -1.99
C ASP A 53 14.64 18.00 -3.35
N PHE A 54 14.08 16.77 -3.37
CA PHE A 54 13.68 16.07 -4.60
C PHE A 54 12.17 15.78 -4.71
N PHE A 55 11.35 16.48 -3.92
CA PHE A 55 9.90 16.25 -3.89
C PHE A 55 9.22 16.47 -5.25
N ALA A 56 9.66 17.47 -6.04
CA ALA A 56 9.06 17.77 -7.34
C ALA A 56 9.26 16.61 -8.33
N GLU A 57 10.48 16.06 -8.40
CA GLU A 57 10.85 14.91 -9.22
C GLU A 57 10.08 13.67 -8.79
N MET A 58 9.94 13.46 -7.47
CA MET A 58 9.12 12.38 -6.94
C MET A 58 7.67 12.51 -7.45
N VAL A 59 7.07 13.70 -7.35
CA VAL A 59 5.68 13.92 -7.78
C VAL A 59 5.50 13.71 -9.27
N GLU A 60 6.41 14.19 -10.12
CA GLU A 60 6.35 13.93 -11.57
C GLU A 60 6.40 12.44 -11.87
N GLY A 61 7.31 11.69 -11.24
CA GLY A 61 7.38 10.23 -11.41
C GLY A 61 6.13 9.48 -10.93
N TYR A 62 5.37 10.03 -9.97
CA TYR A 62 4.08 9.44 -9.54
C TYR A 62 2.91 9.76 -10.47
N LYS A 63 2.97 10.84 -11.27
CA LYS A 63 1.90 11.18 -12.24
C LYS A 63 1.94 10.31 -13.49
N GLU A 64 3.10 9.74 -13.81
CA GLU A 64 3.31 8.90 -15.00
C GLU A 64 2.88 7.43 -14.80
N ILE A 65 2.44 7.07 -13.59
CA ILE A 65 1.97 5.72 -13.21
C ILE A 65 0.44 5.67 -13.28
#